data_AF-A0A398AVA7-F1
#
_entry.id   AF-A0A398AVA7-F1
#
_cell.length_a   1.000
_cell.length_b   1.000
_cell.length_c   1.000
_cell.angle_alpha   90.00
_cell.angle_beta   90.00
_cell.angle_gamma   90.00
#
_symmetry.space_group_name_H-M   'P 1'
#
loop_
_entity.id
_entity.type
_entity.pdbx_description
1 polymer ?
#
loop_
_entity_poly.entity_id
_entity_poly.type
_entity_poly.pdbx_seq_one_letter_code
_entity_poly.pdbx_strand_id
1 'polypeptide(L)'
;MSFQLTAELPRQSILYAKGPAGFFPSSPGFRLREHQSMTTTTINYNTGSQSVVKGSPHSKLRKTHGLMNMIGWGILIIIGAIVARHMKQWEPTWFYSHIAVQIIGFLLGLTGIICGLILENRTNASNVSTHKALGITILVMGGLQVLALLARPDKESKYRKYWNWYHHNIGRALIILAISNIFYGIHLAKAGSSWNAGYGSAVGVLALAATGLEVRKLMNK
;
A
#
# COMPACT_ATOMS: atom_id res chain seq x y z
N MET A 1 -0.83 -34.16 -16.35
CA MET A 1 0.59 -34.52 -16.23
C MET A 1 0.81 -35.16 -14.87
N SER A 2 1.04 -36.47 -14.83
CA SER A 2 1.58 -37.16 -13.67
C SER A 2 3.11 -37.19 -13.82
N PHE A 3 3.83 -36.82 -12.78
CA PHE A 3 5.30 -36.90 -12.75
C PHE A 3 5.68 -37.93 -11.69
N GLN A 4 6.58 -38.87 -12.03
CA GLN A 4 7.12 -39.87 -11.12
C GLN A 4 8.57 -39.51 -10.82
N LEU A 5 8.90 -39.41 -9.54
CA LEU A 5 10.25 -39.07 -9.08
C LEU A 5 10.94 -40.37 -8.62
N THR A 6 11.88 -40.86 -9.43
CA THR A 6 12.68 -42.05 -9.09
C THR A 6 13.89 -41.60 -8.26
N ALA A 7 14.01 -42.08 -7.02
CA ALA A 7 15.13 -41.79 -6.13
C ALA A 7 15.48 -43.04 -5.31
N GLU A 8 16.77 -43.22 -5.02
CA GLU A 8 17.29 -44.37 -4.24
C GLU A 8 16.78 -44.37 -2.79
N LEU A 9 16.50 -43.19 -2.24
CA LEU A 9 15.93 -43.01 -0.90
C LEU A 9 14.79 -41.99 -0.93
N PRO A 10 13.73 -42.18 -0.13
CA PRO A 10 12.58 -41.28 -0.09
C PRO A 10 13.00 -39.90 0.46
N ARG A 11 12.97 -38.89 -0.40
CA ARG A 11 13.35 -37.51 -0.03
C ARG A 11 12.22 -36.85 0.74
N GLN A 12 12.47 -36.56 2.01
CA GLN A 12 11.49 -35.90 2.87
C GLN A 12 11.18 -34.46 2.45
N SER A 13 12.10 -33.77 1.77
CA SER A 13 11.93 -32.37 1.35
C SER A 13 11.93 -32.27 -0.18
N ILE A 14 10.81 -31.81 -0.75
CA ILE A 14 10.60 -31.64 -2.18
C ILE A 14 10.42 -30.16 -2.51
N LEU A 15 11.28 -29.65 -3.40
CA LEU A 15 11.15 -28.31 -3.96
C LEU A 15 10.38 -28.38 -5.28
N TYR A 16 9.31 -27.61 -5.37
CA TYR A 16 8.56 -27.39 -6.60
C TYR A 16 8.89 -26.01 -7.12
N ALA A 17 9.21 -25.90 -8.40
CA ALA A 17 9.42 -24.63 -9.07
C ALA A 17 8.81 -24.69 -10.47
N LYS A 18 8.05 -23.65 -10.84
CA LYS A 18 7.43 -23.50 -12.16
C LYS A 18 7.97 -22.24 -12.82
N GLY A 19 8.68 -22.42 -13.93
CA GLY A 19 9.16 -21.33 -14.78
C GLY A 19 8.07 -20.81 -15.73
N PRO A 20 8.28 -19.62 -16.34
CA PRO A 20 7.45 -19.14 -17.43
C PRO A 20 7.48 -20.11 -18.63
N ALA A 21 6.32 -20.41 -19.21
CA ALA A 21 6.23 -21.27 -20.38
C ALA A 21 6.81 -20.58 -21.63
N GLY A 22 7.41 -21.36 -22.55
CA GLY A 22 7.88 -20.86 -23.84
C GLY A 22 9.17 -20.03 -23.80
N PHE A 23 9.88 -19.99 -22.67
CA PHE A 23 11.15 -19.30 -22.54
C PHE A 23 12.29 -20.29 -22.27
N PHE A 24 13.16 -20.47 -23.26
CA PHE A 24 14.41 -21.20 -23.12
C PHE A 24 15.59 -20.22 -23.23
N PRO A 25 16.63 -20.34 -22.38
CA PRO A 25 17.83 -19.52 -22.50
C PRO A 25 18.48 -19.71 -23.88
N SER A 26 18.75 -18.62 -24.58
CA SER A 26 19.39 -18.65 -25.91
C SER A 26 20.67 -17.80 -25.94
N SER A 27 21.53 -18.11 -26.92
CA SER A 27 22.75 -17.36 -27.21
C SER A 27 22.47 -15.86 -27.46
N PRO A 28 23.41 -14.96 -27.15
CA PRO A 28 24.69 -15.21 -26.47
C PRO A 28 24.59 -15.18 -24.94
N GLY A 29 23.49 -14.65 -24.40
CA GLY A 29 23.39 -14.27 -22.99
C GLY A 29 22.87 -15.35 -22.05
N PHE A 30 22.25 -16.42 -22.55
CA PHE A 30 21.71 -17.56 -21.79
C PHE A 30 21.05 -17.18 -20.45
N ARG A 31 20.28 -16.08 -20.44
CA ARG A 31 19.70 -15.54 -19.20
C ARG A 31 18.57 -16.44 -18.70
N LEU A 32 18.72 -16.96 -17.49
CA LEU A 32 17.66 -17.69 -16.78
C LEU A 32 16.60 -16.71 -16.28
N ARG A 33 15.32 -17.09 -16.39
CA ARG A 33 14.20 -16.32 -15.83
C ARG A 33 13.83 -16.83 -14.44
N GLU A 34 13.42 -15.92 -13.56
CA GLU A 34 12.90 -16.24 -12.24
C GLU A 34 11.66 -17.13 -12.35
N HIS A 35 11.53 -18.11 -11.45
CA HIS A 35 10.37 -18.98 -11.36
C HIS A 35 9.12 -18.19 -10.96
N GLN A 36 7.98 -18.43 -11.61
CA GLN A 36 6.70 -17.78 -11.31
C GLN A 36 6.08 -18.29 -10.01
N SER A 37 6.29 -19.57 -9.70
CA SER A 37 5.83 -20.19 -8.46
C SER A 37 6.90 -21.14 -7.96
N MET A 38 7.19 -21.05 -6.67
CA MET A 38 8.03 -22.01 -5.98
C MET A 38 7.41 -22.35 -4.63
N THR A 39 7.48 -23.62 -4.24
CA THR A 39 7.04 -24.06 -2.92
C THR A 39 7.87 -25.24 -2.48
N THR A 40 8.02 -25.40 -1.17
CA THR A 40 8.64 -26.60 -0.59
C THR A 40 7.55 -27.41 0.10
N THR A 41 7.59 -28.71 -0.09
CA THR A 41 6.76 -29.65 0.67
C THR A 41 7.69 -30.56 1.45
N THR A 42 7.39 -30.76 2.72
CA THR A 42 7.97 -31.82 3.53
C THR A 42 6.95 -32.94 3.67
N ILE A 43 7.36 -34.17 3.39
CA ILE A 43 6.55 -35.39 3.48
C ILE A 43 7.16 -36.29 4.55
N ASN A 44 6.34 -36.65 5.52
CA ASN A 44 6.68 -37.71 6.46
C ASN A 44 6.12 -39.03 5.93
N TYR A 45 7.01 -39.90 5.47
CA TYR A 45 6.63 -41.20 4.89
C TYR A 45 6.11 -42.21 5.92
N ASN A 46 6.41 -42.02 7.21
CA ASN A 46 5.95 -42.93 8.27
C ASN A 46 4.49 -42.64 8.66
N THR A 47 4.09 -41.36 8.66
CA THR A 47 2.74 -40.93 9.06
C THR A 47 1.83 -40.61 7.88
N GLY A 48 2.37 -40.53 6.66
CA GLY A 48 1.68 -40.01 5.49
C GLY A 48 1.38 -38.51 5.55
N SER A 49 1.90 -37.78 6.55
CA SER A 49 1.59 -36.36 6.72
C SER A 49 2.41 -35.50 5.75
N GLN A 50 1.74 -34.56 5.10
CA GLN A 50 2.37 -33.57 4.22
C GLN A 50 2.28 -32.17 4.85
N SER A 51 3.41 -31.47 4.92
CA SER A 51 3.46 -30.06 5.30
C SER A 51 4.03 -29.22 4.16
N VAL A 52 3.26 -28.25 3.67
CA VAL A 52 3.72 -27.32 2.64
C VAL A 52 4.23 -26.05 3.31
N VAL A 53 5.46 -25.65 3.00
CA VAL A 53 6.02 -24.36 3.42
C VAL A 53 5.23 -23.25 2.71
N LYS A 54 4.31 -22.60 3.45
CA LYS A 54 3.49 -21.48 2.97
C LYS A 54 4.33 -20.20 2.84
N GLY A 55 5.20 -20.14 1.83
CA GLY A 55 5.98 -18.95 1.53
C GLY A 55 5.94 -18.65 0.03
N SER A 56 5.05 -17.76 -0.42
CA SER A 56 5.16 -17.29 -1.80
C SER A 56 6.43 -16.45 -1.97
N PRO A 57 7.18 -16.58 -3.08
CA PRO A 57 8.40 -15.80 -3.34
C PRO A 57 8.21 -14.30 -3.13
N HIS A 58 7.02 -13.78 -3.43
CA HIS A 58 6.69 -12.35 -3.32
C HIS A 58 5.94 -11.95 -2.04
N SER A 59 5.91 -12.81 -1.02
CA SER A 59 5.19 -12.55 0.24
C SER A 59 5.74 -11.31 0.97
N LYS A 60 7.08 -11.14 0.99
CA LYS A 60 7.73 -9.94 1.54
C LYS A 60 7.32 -8.68 0.78
N LEU A 61 7.43 -8.70 -0.56
CA LEU A 61 7.08 -7.57 -1.41
C LEU A 61 5.60 -7.15 -1.24
N ARG A 62 4.69 -8.13 -1.15
CA ARG A 62 3.27 -7.89 -0.88
C ARG A 62 3.04 -7.24 0.48
N LYS A 63 3.70 -7.72 1.54
CA LYS A 63 3.63 -7.13 2.88
C LYS A 63 4.20 -5.71 2.91
N THR A 64 5.35 -5.48 2.27
CA THR A 64 5.95 -4.15 2.15
C THR A 64 5.03 -3.18 1.42
N HIS A 65 4.48 -3.57 0.26
CA HIS A 65 3.48 -2.77 -0.46
C HIS A 65 2.30 -2.40 0.45
N GLY A 66 1.72 -3.38 1.15
CA GLY A 66 0.59 -3.13 2.06
C GLY A 66 0.93 -2.18 3.20
N LEU A 67 2.04 -2.42 3.90
CA LEU A 67 2.46 -1.59 5.05
C LEU A 67 2.81 -0.16 4.65
N MET A 68 3.57 0.01 3.58
CA MET A 68 4.00 1.35 3.11
C MET A 68 2.79 2.20 2.71
N ASN A 69 1.82 1.63 2.00
CA ASN A 69 0.60 2.35 1.63
C ASN A 69 -0.32 2.60 2.83
N MET A 70 -0.42 1.65 3.77
CA MET A 70 -1.20 1.81 4.98
C MET A 70 -0.67 2.94 5.87
N ILE A 71 0.65 2.96 6.10
CA ILE A 71 1.28 3.99 6.93
C ILE A 71 1.30 5.33 6.18
N GLY A 72 1.71 5.33 4.91
CA GLY A 72 1.84 6.54 4.09
C GLY A 72 0.48 7.16 3.81
N TRP A 73 -0.28 6.57 2.89
CA TRP A 73 -1.58 7.08 2.44
C TRP A 73 -2.68 6.95 3.50
N GLY A 74 -2.67 5.88 4.28
CA GLY A 74 -3.77 5.53 5.19
C GLY A 74 -3.69 6.13 6.58
N ILE A 75 -2.52 6.57 7.05
CA ILE A 75 -2.32 7.08 8.43
C ILE A 75 -1.69 8.48 8.40
N LEU A 76 -0.51 8.63 7.80
CA LEU A 76 0.21 9.90 7.83
C LEU A 76 -0.54 11.02 7.10
N ILE A 77 -1.16 10.74 5.94
CA ILE A 77 -1.97 11.75 5.24
C ILE A 77 -3.15 12.24 6.10
N ILE A 78 -3.79 11.34 6.86
CA ILE A 78 -4.89 11.69 7.76
C ILE A 78 -4.38 12.54 8.93
N ILE A 79 -3.26 12.16 9.55
CA ILE A 79 -2.62 12.94 10.61
C ILE A 79 -2.28 14.34 10.11
N GLY A 80 -1.66 14.45 8.92
CA GLY A 80 -1.36 15.73 8.30
C GLY A 80 -2.60 16.60 8.13
N ALA A 81 -3.72 16.03 7.69
CA ALA A 81 -4.99 16.74 7.57
C ALA A 81 -5.56 17.22 8.92
N ILE A 82 -5.47 16.39 9.97
CA ILE A 82 -5.87 16.76 11.34
C ILE A 82 -5.01 17.93 11.85
N VAL A 83 -3.69 17.86 11.68
CA VAL A 83 -2.77 18.95 12.06
C VAL A 83 -3.16 20.26 11.39
N ALA A 84 -3.37 20.27 10.07
CA ALA A 84 -3.76 21.47 9.34
C ALA A 84 -5.13 22.04 9.74
N ARG A 85 -6.06 21.20 10.24
CA ARG A 85 -7.40 21.64 10.64
C ARG A 85 -7.46 22.20 12.06
N HIS A 86 -6.69 21.62 12.98
CA HIS A 86 -6.85 21.86 14.43
C HIS A 86 -5.68 22.56 15.10
N MET A 87 -4.55 22.73 14.43
CA MET A 87 -3.34 23.32 15.04
C MET A 87 -3.01 24.71 14.51
N LYS A 88 -3.92 25.36 13.77
CA LYS A 88 -3.69 26.66 13.10
C LYS A 88 -3.24 27.79 14.05
N GLN A 89 -3.58 27.71 15.33
CA GLN A 89 -3.15 28.67 16.36
C GLN A 89 -1.63 28.71 16.57
N TRP A 90 -0.90 27.66 16.20
CA TRP A 90 0.55 27.58 16.32
C TRP A 90 1.24 27.98 15.01
N GLU A 91 0.90 29.15 14.46
CA GLU A 91 1.58 29.69 13.28
C GLU A 91 3.04 30.07 13.64
N PRO A 92 4.06 29.72 12.82
CA PRO A 92 4.00 29.00 11.54
C PRO A 92 4.15 27.48 11.67
N THR A 93 4.39 26.96 12.88
CA THR A 93 4.68 25.55 13.18
C THR A 93 3.67 24.59 12.55
N TRP A 94 2.37 24.85 12.64
CA TRP A 94 1.34 23.96 12.08
C TRP A 94 1.52 23.71 10.58
N PHE A 95 1.96 24.74 9.85
CA PHE A 95 2.11 24.70 8.40
C PHE A 95 3.29 23.82 8.02
N TYR A 96 4.42 23.99 8.70
CA TYR A 96 5.60 23.14 8.50
C TYR A 96 5.37 21.71 8.96
N SER A 97 4.71 21.50 10.10
CA SER A 97 4.33 20.15 10.56
C SER A 97 3.39 19.46 9.59
N HIS A 98 2.39 20.17 9.04
CA HIS A 98 1.52 19.63 8.00
C HIS A 98 2.32 19.20 6.78
N ILE A 99 3.16 20.08 6.23
CA ILE A 99 3.96 19.78 5.04
C ILE A 99 4.89 18.59 5.31
N ALA A 100 5.62 18.60 6.42
CA ALA A 100 6.56 17.53 6.76
C ALA A 100 5.86 16.16 6.81
N VAL A 101 4.74 16.07 7.54
CA VAL A 101 3.96 14.82 7.64
C VAL A 101 3.40 14.40 6.28
N GLN A 102 2.89 15.34 5.47
CA GLN A 102 2.36 15.04 4.15
C GLN A 102 3.43 14.55 3.17
N ILE A 103 4.62 15.17 3.16
CA ILE A 103 5.73 14.75 2.30
C ILE A 103 6.24 13.36 2.70
N ILE A 104 6.42 13.09 4.00
CA ILE A 104 6.80 11.76 4.48
C ILE A 104 5.74 10.72 4.08
N GLY A 105 4.46 11.03 4.30
CA GLY A 105 3.35 10.16 3.92
C GLY A 105 3.30 9.89 2.42
N PHE A 106 3.49 10.92 1.59
CA PHE A 106 3.52 10.82 0.13
C PHE A 106 4.69 9.99 -0.37
N LEU A 107 5.92 10.21 0.13
CA LEU A 107 7.10 9.44 -0.30
C LEU A 107 6.99 7.97 0.12
N LEU A 108 6.54 7.70 1.33
CA LEU A 108 6.28 6.34 1.79
C LEU A 108 5.20 5.67 0.93
N GLY A 109 4.11 6.38 0.66
CA GLY A 109 3.05 5.92 -0.24
C GLY A 109 3.53 5.66 -1.67
N LEU A 110 4.39 6.53 -2.22
CA LEU A 110 4.98 6.38 -3.55
C LEU A 110 5.83 5.11 -3.63
N THR A 111 6.72 4.88 -2.65
CA THR A 111 7.51 3.64 -2.59
C THR A 111 6.60 2.41 -2.47
N GLY A 112 5.52 2.51 -1.69
CA GLY A 112 4.48 1.48 -1.61
C GLY A 112 3.82 1.18 -2.96
N ILE A 113 3.42 2.19 -3.73
CA ILE A 113 2.83 2.02 -5.07
C ILE A 113 3.83 1.38 -6.03
N ILE A 114 5.10 1.83 -6.01
CA ILE A 114 6.18 1.23 -6.82
C ILE A 114 6.33 -0.26 -6.49
N CYS A 115 6.34 -0.64 -5.20
CA CYS A 115 6.34 -2.05 -4.81
C CYS A 115 5.14 -2.82 -5.35
N GLY A 116 3.96 -2.18 -5.43
CA GLY A 116 2.74 -2.78 -5.99
C GLY A 116 2.83 -3.03 -7.49
N LEU A 117 3.37 -2.09 -8.25
CA LEU A 117 3.61 -2.24 -9.69
C LEU A 117 4.64 -3.34 -9.98
N ILE A 118 5.72 -3.40 -9.19
CA ILE A 118 6.71 -4.48 -9.27
C ILE A 118 6.06 -5.83 -8.94
N LEU A 119 5.19 -5.87 -7.92
CA LEU A 119 4.48 -7.08 -7.52
C LEU A 119 3.54 -7.59 -8.63
N GLU A 120 2.78 -6.70 -9.26
CA GLU A 120 1.92 -7.04 -10.39
C GLU A 120 2.74 -7.66 -11.53
N ASN A 121 3.83 -7.01 -11.93
CA ASN A 121 4.71 -7.49 -13.00
C ASN A 121 5.32 -8.86 -12.70
N ARG A 122 5.68 -9.14 -11.43
CA ARG A 122 6.26 -10.43 -11.04
C ARG A 122 5.23 -11.56 -10.91
N THR A 123 3.97 -11.23 -10.59
CA THR A 123 2.94 -12.23 -10.30
C THR A 123 1.96 -12.45 -11.45
N ASN A 124 1.97 -11.62 -12.50
CA ASN A 124 0.96 -11.60 -13.56
C ASN A 124 -0.47 -11.57 -12.99
N ALA A 125 -0.67 -10.83 -11.90
CA ALA A 125 -1.95 -10.76 -11.21
C ALA A 125 -3.00 -10.09 -12.11
N SER A 126 -3.96 -10.85 -12.63
CA SER A 126 -5.02 -10.32 -13.51
C SER A 126 -6.17 -9.67 -12.75
N ASN A 127 -6.32 -9.96 -11.46
CA ASN A 127 -7.45 -9.55 -10.62
C ASN A 127 -7.21 -8.27 -9.80
N VAL A 128 -6.20 -7.46 -10.14
CA VAL A 128 -5.82 -6.24 -9.39
C VAL A 128 -6.03 -4.94 -10.17
N SER A 129 -6.60 -5.01 -11.38
CA SER A 129 -6.76 -3.85 -12.28
C SER A 129 -7.47 -2.67 -11.63
N THR A 130 -8.60 -2.91 -10.95
CA THR A 130 -9.35 -1.85 -10.26
C THR A 130 -8.58 -1.25 -9.09
N HIS A 131 -7.92 -2.08 -8.27
CA HIS A 131 -7.11 -1.61 -7.14
C HIS A 131 -5.93 -0.76 -7.60
N LYS A 132 -5.30 -1.17 -8.71
CA LYS A 132 -4.24 -0.42 -9.37
C LYS A 132 -4.75 0.91 -9.92
N ALA A 133 -5.88 0.91 -10.63
CA ALA A 133 -6.46 2.13 -11.17
C ALA A 133 -6.75 3.15 -10.06
N LEU A 134 -7.40 2.73 -8.97
CA LEU A 134 -7.62 3.56 -7.79
C LEU A 134 -6.31 4.05 -7.17
N GLY A 135 -5.30 3.18 -7.07
CA GLY A 135 -3.97 3.54 -6.56
C GLY A 135 -3.27 4.61 -7.40
N ILE A 136 -3.36 4.51 -8.73
CA ILE A 136 -2.83 5.52 -9.65
C ILE A 136 -3.62 6.83 -9.52
N THR A 137 -4.95 6.78 -9.42
CA THR A 137 -5.78 7.97 -9.16
C THR A 137 -5.37 8.67 -7.87
N ILE A 138 -5.17 7.93 -6.77
CA ILE A 138 -4.70 8.47 -5.49
C ILE A 138 -3.32 9.12 -5.65
N LEU A 139 -2.39 8.48 -6.36
CA LEU A 139 -1.07 9.03 -6.62
C LEU A 139 -1.13 10.35 -7.39
N VAL A 140 -1.94 10.41 -8.45
CA VAL A 140 -2.14 11.63 -9.24
C VAL A 140 -2.74 12.74 -8.38
N MET A 141 -3.80 12.44 -7.62
CA MET A 141 -4.39 13.41 -6.68
C MET A 141 -3.36 13.89 -5.65
N GLY A 142 -2.54 13.00 -5.09
CA GLY A 142 -1.50 13.35 -4.14
C GLY A 142 -0.41 14.22 -4.75
N GLY A 143 0.02 13.90 -5.97
CA GLY A 143 0.98 14.72 -6.72
C GLY A 143 0.45 16.12 -6.96
N LEU A 144 -0.83 16.24 -7.35
CA LEU A 144 -1.50 17.53 -7.50
C LEU A 144 -1.63 18.30 -6.16
N GLN A 145 -1.71 17.60 -5.02
CA GLN A 145 -1.66 18.25 -3.69
C GLN A 145 -0.26 18.76 -3.34
N VAL A 146 0.79 18.03 -3.69
CA VAL A 146 2.18 18.49 -3.50
C VAL A 146 2.46 19.69 -4.39
N LEU A 147 2.05 19.66 -5.66
CA LEU A 147 2.18 20.80 -6.58
C LEU A 147 1.36 22.02 -6.13
N ALA A 148 0.27 21.82 -5.38
CA ALA A 148 -0.51 22.92 -4.80
C ALA A 148 0.34 23.79 -3.87
N LEU A 149 1.41 23.26 -3.27
CA LEU A 149 2.35 24.04 -2.46
C LEU A 149 3.04 25.13 -3.30
N LEU A 150 3.50 24.78 -4.51
CA LEU A 150 4.17 25.70 -5.41
C LEU A 150 3.21 26.75 -5.95
N ALA A 151 1.96 26.35 -6.20
CA ALA A 151 0.89 27.23 -6.68
C ALA A 151 0.15 27.97 -5.56
N ARG A 152 0.68 27.99 -4.32
CA ARG A 152 0.00 28.56 -3.15
C ARG A 152 -0.02 30.10 -3.22
N PRO A 153 -1.20 30.74 -3.37
CA PRO A 153 -1.28 32.20 -3.44
C PRO A 153 -1.04 32.86 -2.07
N ASP A 154 -0.67 34.13 -2.09
CA ASP A 154 -0.60 34.99 -0.91
C ASP A 154 -1.92 35.05 -0.15
N LYS A 155 -1.85 35.31 1.16
CA LYS A 155 -3.02 35.34 2.06
C LYS A 155 -4.08 36.34 1.61
N GLU A 156 -3.65 37.49 1.07
CA GLU A 156 -4.53 38.57 0.60
C GLU A 156 -5.06 38.37 -0.84
N SER A 157 -4.59 37.35 -1.55
CA SER A 157 -4.99 37.11 -2.94
C SER A 157 -6.42 36.56 -3.03
N LYS A 158 -7.24 37.12 -3.93
CA LYS A 158 -8.58 36.57 -4.25
C LYS A 158 -8.53 35.10 -4.70
N TYR A 159 -7.41 34.67 -5.29
CA TYR A 159 -7.21 33.29 -5.75
C TYR A 159 -7.00 32.31 -4.59
N ARG A 160 -6.63 32.79 -3.39
CA ARG A 160 -6.47 31.99 -2.17
C ARG A 160 -7.73 31.20 -1.83
N LYS A 161 -8.91 31.78 -2.08
CA LYS A 161 -10.21 31.12 -1.86
C LYS A 161 -10.39 29.88 -2.74
N TYR A 162 -10.12 30.00 -4.04
CA TYR A 162 -10.23 28.89 -4.99
C TYR A 162 -9.19 27.81 -4.73
N TRP A 163 -7.95 28.22 -4.42
CA TRP A 163 -6.89 27.31 -4.02
C TRP A 163 -7.29 26.51 -2.77
N ASN A 164 -7.85 27.17 -1.73
CA ASN A 164 -8.31 26.49 -0.52
C ASN A 164 -9.45 25.51 -0.83
N TRP A 165 -10.41 25.90 -1.67
CA TRP A 165 -11.52 25.02 -2.07
C TRP A 165 -11.00 23.76 -2.76
N TYR A 166 -10.13 23.92 -3.75
CA TYR A 166 -9.47 22.82 -4.45
C TYR A 166 -8.67 21.93 -3.50
N HIS A 167 -7.73 22.52 -2.74
CA HIS A 167 -6.82 21.81 -1.85
C HIS A 167 -7.57 20.98 -0.81
N HIS A 168 -8.58 21.58 -0.16
CA HIS A 168 -9.37 20.88 0.85
C HIS A 168 -10.23 19.77 0.28
N ASN A 169 -10.96 20.01 -0.83
CA ASN A 169 -11.92 19.02 -1.34
C ASN A 169 -11.22 17.84 -2.01
N ILE A 170 -10.19 18.11 -2.83
CA ILE A 170 -9.40 17.03 -3.45
C ILE A 170 -8.62 16.26 -2.38
N GLY A 171 -8.11 16.93 -1.34
CA GLY A 171 -7.43 16.26 -0.22
C GLY A 171 -8.35 15.33 0.56
N ARG A 172 -9.61 15.72 0.81
CA ARG A 172 -10.61 14.85 1.45
C ARG A 172 -11.00 13.67 0.59
N ALA A 173 -11.26 13.91 -0.70
CA ALA A 173 -11.58 12.84 -1.65
C ALA A 173 -10.43 11.82 -1.73
N LEU A 174 -9.18 12.29 -1.76
CA LEU A 174 -7.99 11.43 -1.73
C LEU A 174 -7.98 10.53 -0.49
N ILE A 175 -8.23 11.09 0.71
CA ILE A 175 -8.25 10.32 1.96
C ILE A 175 -9.31 9.21 1.91
N ILE A 176 -10.53 9.51 1.46
CA ILE A 176 -11.62 8.54 1.35
C ILE A 176 -11.26 7.41 0.38
N LEU A 177 -10.71 7.77 -0.79
CA LEU A 177 -10.25 6.81 -1.79
C LEU A 177 -9.09 5.96 -1.26
N ALA A 178 -8.13 6.55 -0.56
CA ALA A 178 -7.01 5.84 0.03
C ALA A 178 -7.46 4.79 1.06
N ILE A 179 -8.32 5.17 2.01
CA ILE A 179 -8.88 4.24 3.01
C ILE A 179 -9.60 3.08 2.30
N SER A 180 -10.49 3.40 1.36
CA SER A 180 -11.27 2.41 0.63
C SER A 180 -10.38 1.46 -0.16
N ASN A 181 -9.38 2.00 -0.86
CA ASN A 181 -8.47 1.20 -1.68
C ASN A 181 -7.52 0.33 -0.85
N ILE A 182 -7.15 0.75 0.37
CA ILE A 182 -6.36 -0.07 1.30
C ILE A 182 -7.18 -1.27 1.77
N PHE A 183 -8.43 -1.07 2.21
CA PHE A 183 -9.31 -2.20 2.57
C PHE A 183 -9.53 -3.14 1.39
N TYR A 184 -9.73 -2.59 0.19
CA TYR A 184 -9.85 -3.38 -1.02
C TYR A 184 -8.57 -4.19 -1.30
N GLY A 185 -7.39 -3.58 -1.15
CA GLY A 185 -6.11 -4.25 -1.28
C GLY A 185 -5.91 -5.39 -0.27
N ILE A 186 -6.33 -5.20 0.99
CA ILE A 186 -6.30 -6.25 2.03
C ILE A 186 -7.18 -7.43 1.63
N HIS A 187 -8.39 -7.16 1.11
CA HIS A 187 -9.30 -8.18 0.60
C HIS A 187 -8.69 -8.95 -0.57
N LEU A 188 -8.15 -8.26 -1.59
CA LEU A 188 -7.49 -8.88 -2.74
C LEU A 188 -6.28 -9.74 -2.34
N ALA A 189 -5.51 -9.28 -1.34
CA ALA A 189 -4.37 -10.00 -0.82
C ALA A 189 -4.73 -11.23 0.03
N LYS A 190 -6.01 -11.41 0.38
CA LYS A 190 -6.48 -12.41 1.35
C LYS A 190 -5.64 -12.40 2.63
N ALA A 191 -5.27 -11.20 3.11
CA ALA A 191 -4.28 -11.06 4.19
C ALA A 191 -4.82 -11.47 5.57
N GLY A 192 -6.14 -11.65 5.69
CA GLY A 192 -6.83 -12.12 6.90
C GLY A 192 -7.53 -11.00 7.67
N SER A 193 -8.40 -11.39 8.59
CA SER A 193 -9.22 -10.47 9.40
C SER A 193 -8.36 -9.55 10.29
N SER A 194 -7.19 -10.00 10.75
CA SER A 194 -6.29 -9.21 11.58
C SER A 194 -5.77 -7.94 10.90
N TRP A 195 -5.53 -7.99 9.58
CA TRP A 195 -5.12 -6.81 8.80
C TRP A 195 -6.25 -5.80 8.69
N ASN A 196 -7.48 -6.26 8.42
CA ASN A 196 -8.67 -5.40 8.39
C ASN A 196 -8.93 -4.77 9.76
N ALA A 197 -8.87 -5.57 10.83
CA ALA A 197 -9.08 -5.09 12.19
C ALA A 197 -7.99 -4.09 12.61
N GLY A 198 -6.72 -4.40 12.34
CA GLY A 198 -5.61 -3.51 12.67
C GLY A 198 -5.71 -2.16 11.97
N TYR A 199 -5.94 -2.17 10.65
CA TYR A 199 -6.09 -0.93 9.89
C TYR A 199 -7.36 -0.17 10.27
N GLY A 200 -8.49 -0.87 10.42
CA GLY A 200 -9.76 -0.28 10.83
C GLY A 200 -9.69 0.37 12.20
N SER A 201 -9.04 -0.27 13.17
CA SER A 201 -8.78 0.32 14.48
C SER A 201 -7.92 1.58 14.39
N ALA A 202 -6.86 1.58 13.58
CA ALA A 202 -6.01 2.76 13.39
C ALA A 202 -6.80 3.94 12.79
N VAL A 203 -7.59 3.70 11.74
CA VAL A 203 -8.46 4.72 11.14
C VAL A 203 -9.53 5.18 12.14
N GLY A 204 -10.11 4.26 12.92
CA GLY A 204 -11.09 4.55 13.96
C GLY A 204 -10.54 5.48 15.04
N VAL A 205 -9.33 5.23 15.54
CA VAL A 205 -8.65 6.10 16.51
C VAL A 205 -8.41 7.49 15.93
N LEU A 206 -7.95 7.59 14.67
CA LEU A 206 -7.75 8.89 14.01
C LEU A 206 -9.06 9.65 13.82
N ALA A 207 -10.15 8.95 13.47
CA ALA A 207 -11.48 9.54 13.33
C ALA A 207 -12.02 10.04 14.68
N LEU A 208 -11.88 9.25 15.75
CA LEU A 208 -12.25 9.67 17.10
C LEU A 208 -11.45 10.89 17.56
N ALA A 209 -10.14 10.89 17.32
CA ALA A 209 -9.28 12.04 17.62
C ALA A 209 -9.72 13.29 16.85
N ALA A 210 -10.00 13.16 15.55
CA ALA A 210 -10.48 14.27 14.72
C ALA A 210 -11.83 14.82 15.24
N THR A 211 -12.79 13.93 15.54
CA THR A 211 -14.09 14.33 16.09
C THR A 211 -13.94 15.02 17.45
N GLY A 212 -13.14 14.46 18.37
CA GLY A 212 -12.88 15.07 19.68
C GLY A 212 -12.26 16.45 19.56
N LEU A 213 -11.29 16.63 18.66
CA LEU A 213 -10.69 17.94 18.38
C LEU A 213 -11.67 18.92 17.72
N GLU A 214 -12.60 18.44 16.91
CA GLU A 214 -13.65 19.27 16.30
C GLU A 214 -14.68 19.73 17.34
N VAL A 215 -15.15 18.82 18.21
CA VAL A 215 -16.05 19.15 19.33
C VAL A 215 -15.43 20.19 20.24
N ARG A 216 -14.17 20.00 20.67
CA ARG A 216 -13.44 20.98 21.49
C ARG A 216 -13.36 22.35 20.80
N LYS A 217 -13.10 22.37 19.49
CA LYS A 217 -13.02 23.61 18.72
C LYS A 217 -14.36 24.34 18.63
N LEU A 218 -15.48 23.61 18.58
CA LEU A 218 -16.82 24.19 18.58
C LEU A 218 -17.23 24.72 19.96
N MET A 219 -16.82 24.05 21.04
CA MET A 219 -17.09 24.50 22.42
C MET A 219 -16.31 25.75 22.83
N ASN A 220 -15.14 25.97 22.21
CA ASN A 220 -14.28 27.12 22.50
C ASN A 220 -14.52 28.33 21.58
N LYS A 221 -15.59 28.30 20.77
CA LYS A 221 -16.05 29.44 19.96
C LYS A 221 -17.19 30.14 20.67
#